data_AF-A0A4V2Y564-F1
#
_entry.id   AF-A0A4V2Y564-F1
#
_cell.length_a   1.000
_cell.length_b   1.000
_cell.length_c   1.000
_cell.angle_alpha   90.00
_cell.angle_beta   90.00
_cell.angle_gamma   90.00
#
_symmetry.space_group_name_H-M   'P 1'
#
loop_
_entity.id
_entity.type
_entity.pdbx_description
1 polymer ?
#
loop_
_entity_poly.entity_id
_entity_poly.type
_entity_poly.pdbx_seq_one_letter_code
_entity_poly.pdbx_strand_id
1 'polypeptide(L)'
;PDPADDDRPFLYLKDATIPPIYIITLGLILIVSLLAVRVVAGPYDRMRPYADLFLLGVAFMLLETKSVTGFALLFGTTWVVNAIVFAGVLVAVLAAVEVTRRFRTPPLPVMYGVLLAGLLLAWLVPNAWLLSLPLPLRAVAAVTVAFLPIFAANIVFAKRFADTADATTSFGANLLGAMVGGCLEYAALIIGYKGLLIVAALLYIGALVLLPRKKAALV
;
A
#
# COMPACT_ATOMS: atom_id res chain seq x y z
N PRO A 1 -19.20 28.13 11.40
CA PRO A 1 -19.26 27.03 10.41
C PRO A 1 -18.82 25.73 11.08
N ASP A 2 -19.61 24.66 10.91
CA ASP A 2 -19.17 23.34 11.33
C ASP A 2 -17.88 22.98 10.57
N PRO A 3 -16.91 22.32 11.22
CA PRO A 3 -15.71 21.84 10.54
C PRO A 3 -16.11 20.99 9.33
N ALA A 4 -15.38 21.12 8.22
CA ALA A 4 -15.58 20.23 7.08
C ALA A 4 -15.36 18.78 7.54
N ASP A 5 -16.42 17.98 7.47
CA ASP A 5 -16.41 16.54 7.85
C ASP A 5 -15.93 15.65 6.69
N ASP A 6 -15.42 16.27 5.62
CA ASP A 6 -15.02 15.61 4.39
C ASP A 6 -13.61 14.99 4.51
N ASP A 7 -13.50 13.71 4.16
CA ASP A 7 -12.25 12.94 4.08
C ASP A 7 -11.52 13.13 2.73
N ARG A 8 -11.92 14.15 1.98
CA ARG A 8 -11.38 14.53 0.68
C ARG A 8 -10.67 15.88 0.78
N PRO A 9 -9.34 15.92 0.97
CA PRO A 9 -8.57 17.16 1.06
C PRO A 9 -8.32 17.80 -0.33
N PHE A 10 -9.32 17.81 -1.22
CA PHE A 10 -9.18 18.27 -2.60
C PHE A 10 -9.85 19.64 -2.81
N LEU A 11 -9.15 20.71 -2.40
CA LEU A 11 -9.67 22.08 -2.44
C LEU A 11 -10.11 22.57 -3.85
N TYR A 12 -9.52 22.01 -4.90
CA TYR A 12 -9.79 22.40 -6.29
C TYR A 12 -10.77 21.47 -7.01
N LEU A 13 -11.28 20.44 -6.34
CA LEU A 13 -12.23 19.50 -6.93
C LEU A 13 -13.66 19.92 -6.55
N LYS A 14 -14.41 20.43 -7.53
CA LYS A 14 -15.79 20.87 -7.32
C LYS A 14 -16.76 19.71 -7.09
N ASP A 15 -16.65 18.67 -7.91
CA ASP A 15 -17.53 17.50 -7.90
C ASP A 15 -16.69 16.23 -7.73
N ALA A 16 -17.23 15.21 -7.04
CA ALA A 16 -16.56 13.93 -6.79
C ALA A 16 -16.44 13.10 -8.09
N THR A 17 -15.50 13.48 -8.94
CA THR A 17 -15.22 12.87 -10.23
C THR A 17 -13.72 12.83 -10.48
N ILE A 18 -13.30 11.97 -11.40
CA ILE A 18 -11.92 11.94 -11.90
C ILE A 18 -11.90 12.73 -13.21
N PRO A 19 -11.25 13.90 -13.27
CA PRO A 19 -11.10 14.66 -14.51
C PRO A 19 -10.67 13.79 -15.70
N PRO A 20 -11.27 13.95 -16.90
CA PRO A 20 -10.98 13.11 -18.05
C PRO A 20 -9.49 13.06 -18.44
N ILE A 21 -8.76 14.15 -18.22
CA ILE A 21 -7.32 14.22 -18.46
C ILE A 21 -6.52 13.24 -17.59
N TYR A 22 -6.95 13.00 -16.35
CA TYR A 22 -6.33 11.99 -15.49
C TYR A 22 -6.66 10.58 -16.00
N ILE A 23 -7.90 10.32 -16.38
CA ILE A 23 -8.28 9.00 -16.94
C ILE A 23 -7.42 8.66 -18.17
N ILE A 24 -7.26 9.62 -19.10
CA ILE A 24 -6.45 9.43 -20.30
C ILE A 24 -4.98 9.22 -19.92
N THR A 25 -4.41 10.09 -19.08
CA THR A 25 -3.00 9.99 -18.68
C THR A 25 -2.70 8.69 -17.95
N LEU A 26 -3.54 8.28 -16.99
CA LEU A 26 -3.41 7.03 -16.25
C LEU A 26 -3.57 5.82 -17.18
N GLY A 27 -4.53 5.87 -18.10
CA GLY A 27 -4.71 4.85 -19.13
C GLY A 27 -3.46 4.69 -19.99
N LEU A 28 -2.87 5.80 -20.46
CA LEU A 28 -1.63 5.78 -21.22
C LEU A 28 -0.45 5.22 -20.42
N ILE A 29 -0.30 5.62 -19.16
CA ILE A 29 0.74 5.09 -18.26
C ILE A 29 0.59 3.58 -18.13
N LEU A 30 -0.62 3.08 -17.86
CA LEU A 30 -0.88 1.64 -17.72
C LEU A 30 -0.63 0.88 -19.02
N ILE A 31 -1.09 1.41 -20.17
CA ILE A 31 -0.86 0.79 -21.48
C ILE A 31 0.64 0.69 -21.77
N VAL A 32 1.39 1.79 -21.61
CA VAL A 32 2.84 1.80 -21.86
C VAL A 32 3.56 0.84 -20.93
N SER A 33 3.17 0.81 -19.64
CA SER A 33 3.77 -0.08 -18.64
C SER A 33 3.52 -1.55 -18.98
N LEU A 34 2.29 -1.89 -19.35
CA LEU A 34 1.92 -3.24 -19.78
C LEU A 34 2.72 -3.63 -21.03
N LEU A 35 2.72 -2.80 -22.08
CA LEU A 35 3.46 -3.07 -23.31
C LEU A 35 4.96 -3.24 -23.05
N ALA A 36 5.57 -2.37 -22.24
CA ALA A 36 6.97 -2.45 -21.87
C ALA A 36 7.28 -3.79 -21.17
N VAL A 37 6.47 -4.19 -20.19
CA VAL A 37 6.67 -5.49 -19.52
C VAL A 37 6.42 -6.65 -20.47
N ARG A 38 5.44 -6.57 -21.37
CA ARG A 38 5.18 -7.63 -22.35
C ARG A 38 6.34 -7.82 -23.34
N VAL A 39 7.01 -6.73 -23.70
CA VAL A 39 8.16 -6.73 -24.62
C VAL A 39 9.42 -7.21 -23.92
N VAL A 40 9.67 -6.76 -22.68
CA VAL A 40 10.91 -7.05 -21.94
C VAL A 40 10.86 -8.37 -21.17
N ALA A 41 9.77 -8.65 -20.45
CA ALA A 41 9.64 -9.82 -19.57
C ALA A 41 8.90 -11.01 -20.22
N GLY A 42 8.29 -10.81 -21.39
CA GLY A 42 7.59 -11.86 -22.14
C GLY A 42 6.12 -12.04 -21.75
N PRO A 43 5.52 -13.23 -21.98
CA PRO A 43 4.08 -13.46 -21.78
C PRO A 43 3.63 -13.35 -20.32
N TYR A 44 2.48 -12.71 -20.08
CA TYR A 44 1.90 -12.54 -18.74
C TYR A 44 1.47 -13.86 -18.07
N ASP A 45 1.33 -14.95 -18.82
CA ASP A 45 1.02 -16.26 -18.24
C ASP A 45 2.07 -16.70 -17.21
N ARG A 46 3.33 -16.25 -17.37
CA ARG A 46 4.40 -16.50 -16.40
C ARG A 46 4.19 -15.77 -15.06
N MET A 47 3.44 -14.66 -15.08
CA MET A 47 3.14 -13.85 -13.89
C MET A 47 1.88 -14.31 -13.15
N ARG A 48 0.99 -15.08 -13.79
CA ARG A 48 -0.25 -15.58 -13.18
C ARG A 48 -0.06 -16.29 -11.83
N PRO A 49 0.97 -17.14 -11.63
CA PRO A 49 1.21 -17.78 -10.33
C PRO A 49 1.60 -16.80 -9.20
N TYR A 50 1.96 -15.57 -9.55
CA TYR A 50 2.38 -14.50 -8.64
C TYR A 50 1.33 -13.38 -8.54
N ALA A 51 0.06 -13.70 -8.85
CA ALA A 51 -1.05 -12.75 -8.74
C ALA A 51 -1.24 -12.24 -7.29
N ASP A 52 -0.89 -13.05 -6.29
CA ASP A 52 -0.82 -12.64 -4.89
C ASP A 52 0.20 -11.51 -4.68
N LEU A 53 1.41 -11.64 -5.24
CA LEU A 53 2.46 -10.62 -5.18
C LEU A 53 2.11 -9.36 -5.98
N PHE A 54 1.39 -9.51 -7.11
CA PHE A 54 0.81 -8.37 -7.82
C PHE A 54 -0.15 -7.59 -6.91
N LEU A 55 -1.13 -8.26 -6.28
CA LEU A 55 -2.07 -7.60 -5.38
C LEU A 55 -1.38 -6.97 -4.16
N LEU A 56 -0.36 -7.63 -3.62
CA LEU A 56 0.48 -7.04 -2.55
C LEU A 56 1.11 -5.73 -3.00
N GLY A 57 1.57 -5.63 -4.25
CA GLY A 57 2.12 -4.41 -4.83
C GLY A 57 1.08 -3.30 -4.98
N VAL A 58 -0.11 -3.64 -5.53
CA VAL A 58 -1.23 -2.69 -5.66
C VAL A 58 -1.59 -2.12 -4.29
N ALA A 59 -1.79 -2.99 -3.31
CA ALA A 59 -2.20 -2.58 -1.97
C ALA A 59 -1.11 -1.76 -1.28
N PHE A 60 0.15 -2.18 -1.35
CA PHE A 60 1.27 -1.48 -0.73
C PHE A 60 1.40 -0.03 -1.21
N MET A 61 1.29 0.20 -2.52
CA MET A 61 1.34 1.55 -3.08
C MET A 61 0.20 2.44 -2.57
N LEU A 62 -1.01 1.91 -2.40
CA LEU A 62 -2.11 2.66 -1.80
C LEU A 62 -1.84 3.05 -0.33
N LEU A 63 -1.17 2.18 0.43
CA LEU A 63 -0.79 2.49 1.82
C LEU A 63 0.27 3.59 1.88
N GLU A 64 1.26 3.51 0.99
CA GLU A 64 2.33 4.50 0.90
C GLU A 64 1.77 5.88 0.59
N THR A 65 0.97 6.00 -0.47
CA THR A 65 0.41 7.28 -0.92
C THR A 65 -0.53 7.89 0.12
N LYS A 66 -1.40 7.07 0.73
CA LYS A 66 -2.23 7.49 1.87
C LYS A 66 -1.39 8.00 3.04
N SER A 67 -0.25 7.37 3.32
CA SER A 67 0.65 7.81 4.39
C SER A 67 1.26 9.16 4.06
N VAL A 68 1.76 9.37 2.83
CA VAL A 68 2.29 10.67 2.40
C VAL A 68 1.25 11.78 2.56
N THR A 69 0.02 11.57 2.06
CA THR A 69 -1.05 12.56 2.22
C THR A 69 -1.43 12.79 3.67
N GLY A 70 -1.53 11.72 4.48
CA GLY A 70 -1.85 11.83 5.91
C GLY A 70 -0.81 12.65 6.67
N PHE A 71 0.48 12.43 6.42
CA PHE A 71 1.55 13.21 7.04
C PHE A 71 1.56 14.66 6.55
N ALA A 72 1.28 14.89 5.27
CA ALA A 72 1.14 16.24 4.73
C ALA A 72 0.00 17.02 5.41
N LEU A 73 -1.10 16.35 5.78
CA LEU A 73 -2.18 16.96 6.56
C LEU A 73 -1.81 17.22 8.03
N LEU A 74 -1.01 16.35 8.65
CA LEU A 74 -0.66 16.45 10.07
C LEU A 74 0.51 17.40 10.37
N PHE A 75 1.46 17.51 9.44
CA PHE A 75 2.73 18.21 9.62
C PHE A 75 3.04 19.24 8.52
N GLY A 76 2.18 19.35 7.50
CA GLY A 76 2.29 20.33 6.41
C GLY A 76 2.84 19.75 5.11
N THR A 77 2.45 20.37 3.99
CA THR A 77 2.79 19.96 2.61
C THR A 77 4.17 20.47 2.17
N THR A 78 5.23 20.19 2.93
CA THR A 78 6.59 20.61 2.58
C THR A 78 7.39 19.47 1.93
N TRP A 79 8.35 19.83 1.08
CA TRP A 79 9.30 18.88 0.49
C TRP A 79 10.04 18.07 1.56
N VAL A 80 10.35 18.68 2.71
CA VAL A 80 11.04 18.02 3.82
C VAL A 80 10.16 16.96 4.48
N VAL A 81 8.88 17.26 4.74
CA VAL A 81 7.93 16.28 5.30
C VAL A 81 7.79 15.10 4.37
N ASN A 82 7.59 15.33 3.07
CA ASN A 82 7.50 14.25 2.09
C ASN A 82 8.77 13.38 2.08
N ALA A 83 9.96 13.99 2.06
CA ALA A 83 11.22 13.26 2.09
C ALA A 83 11.37 12.38 3.34
N ILE A 84 10.97 12.89 4.52
CA ILE A 84 11.00 12.13 5.77
C ILE A 84 10.01 10.95 5.71
N VAL A 85 8.82 11.13 5.15
CA VAL A 85 7.83 10.05 5.02
C VAL A 85 8.38 8.95 4.12
N PHE A 86 8.88 9.29 2.92
CA PHE A 86 9.48 8.31 2.01
C PHE A 86 10.69 7.60 2.65
N ALA A 87 11.58 8.35 3.31
CA ALA A 87 12.70 7.77 4.03
C ALA A 87 12.23 6.80 5.13
N GLY A 88 11.20 7.19 5.90
CA GLY A 88 10.58 6.33 6.88
C GLY A 88 10.02 5.05 6.27
N VAL A 89 9.40 5.13 5.09
CA VAL A 89 8.79 3.96 4.43
C VAL A 89 9.88 2.99 4.01
N LEU A 90 10.94 3.51 3.40
CA LEU A 90 12.11 2.72 3.03
C LEU A 90 12.78 2.07 4.26
N VAL A 91 12.91 2.79 5.37
CA VAL A 91 13.44 2.24 6.62
C VAL A 91 12.53 1.16 7.18
N ALA A 92 11.21 1.34 7.16
CA ALA A 92 10.26 0.33 7.63
C ALA A 92 10.27 -0.93 6.76
N VAL A 93 10.34 -0.77 5.44
CA VAL A 93 10.51 -1.86 4.47
C VAL A 93 11.81 -2.61 4.76
N LEU A 94 12.93 -1.90 4.88
CA LEU A 94 14.23 -2.49 5.17
C LEU A 94 14.23 -3.22 6.51
N ALA A 95 13.64 -2.63 7.55
CA ALA A 95 13.51 -3.24 8.87
C ALA A 95 12.66 -4.52 8.80
N ALA A 96 11.55 -4.52 8.07
CA ALA A 96 10.70 -5.69 7.91
C ALA A 96 11.45 -6.85 7.21
N VAL A 97 12.22 -6.54 6.17
CA VAL A 97 13.07 -7.51 5.48
C VAL A 97 14.17 -8.03 6.40
N GLU A 98 14.87 -7.14 7.12
CA GLU A 98 15.96 -7.53 8.03
C GLU A 98 15.47 -8.37 9.21
N VAL A 99 14.31 -8.01 9.77
CA VAL A 99 13.66 -8.78 10.84
C VAL A 99 13.26 -10.16 10.34
N THR A 100 12.70 -10.25 9.12
CA THR A 100 12.36 -11.53 8.49
C THR A 100 13.60 -12.39 8.22
N ARG A 101 14.75 -11.76 7.93
CA ARG A 101 16.02 -12.45 7.70
C ARG A 101 16.68 -12.93 8.99
N ARG A 102 16.67 -12.12 10.05
CA ARG A 102 17.39 -12.42 11.31
C ARG A 102 16.57 -13.20 12.34
N PHE A 103 15.25 -13.03 12.35
CA PHE A 103 14.38 -13.59 13.38
C PHE A 103 13.29 -14.48 12.78
N ARG A 104 12.81 -15.44 13.56
CA ARG A 104 11.63 -16.22 13.20
C ARG A 104 10.38 -15.36 13.37
N THR A 105 9.92 -14.78 12.26
CA THR A 105 8.67 -14.00 12.25
C THR A 105 7.44 -14.90 12.37
N PRO A 106 6.33 -14.38 12.95
CA PRO A 106 5.06 -15.11 13.06
C PRO A 106 4.57 -15.68 11.72
N PRO A 107 3.75 -16.74 11.73
CA PRO A 107 3.26 -17.36 10.49
C PRO A 107 2.46 -16.36 9.64
N LEU A 108 2.42 -16.58 8.32
CA LEU A 108 1.80 -15.67 7.36
C LEU A 108 0.37 -15.24 7.74
N PRO A 109 -0.55 -16.13 8.18
CA PRO A 109 -1.90 -15.73 8.58
C PRO A 109 -1.93 -14.74 9.74
N VAL A 110 -1.01 -14.87 10.70
CA VAL A 110 -0.89 -13.93 11.83
C VAL A 110 -0.44 -12.57 11.34
N MET A 111 0.52 -12.53 10.41
CA MET A 111 0.98 -11.26 9.83
C MET A 111 -0.09 -10.56 8.98
N TYR A 112 -0.91 -11.32 8.24
CA TYR A 112 -2.11 -10.77 7.61
C TYR A 112 -3.12 -10.24 8.64
N GLY A 113 -3.27 -10.92 9.79
CA GLY A 113 -4.08 -10.42 10.90
C GLY A 113 -3.56 -9.09 11.44
N VAL A 114 -2.25 -8.96 11.68
CA VAL A 114 -1.61 -7.71 12.11
C VAL A 114 -1.77 -6.60 11.07
N LEU A 115 -1.61 -6.93 9.79
CA LEU A 115 -1.82 -6.00 8.68
C LEU A 115 -3.26 -5.47 8.64
N LEU A 116 -4.26 -6.36 8.66
CA LEU A 116 -5.67 -5.99 8.63
C LEU A 116 -6.08 -5.23 9.90
N ALA A 117 -5.57 -5.61 11.07
CA ALA A 117 -5.76 -4.86 12.30
C ALA A 117 -5.13 -3.46 12.23
N GLY A 118 -3.94 -3.33 11.64
CA GLY A 118 -3.27 -2.05 11.40
C GLY A 118 -4.06 -1.16 10.43
N LEU A 119 -4.64 -1.73 9.38
CA LEU A 119 -5.53 -1.01 8.46
C LEU A 119 -6.83 -0.57 9.14
N LEU A 120 -7.43 -1.45 9.96
CA LEU A 120 -8.61 -1.11 10.74
C LEU A 120 -8.32 0.03 11.72
N LEU A 121 -7.17 -0.04 12.42
CA LEU A 121 -6.71 1.05 13.29
C LEU A 121 -6.54 2.36 12.50
N ALA A 122 -5.90 2.30 11.33
CA ALA A 122 -5.68 3.47 10.48
C ALA A 122 -6.98 4.04 9.87
N TRP A 123 -8.05 3.25 9.80
CA TRP A 123 -9.37 3.67 9.37
C TRP A 123 -10.18 4.28 10.53
N LEU A 124 -10.07 3.70 11.73
CA LEU A 124 -10.77 4.15 12.94
C LEU A 124 -10.19 5.44 13.51
N VAL A 125 -8.88 5.67 13.42
CA VAL A 125 -8.21 6.87 13.96
C VAL A 125 -8.39 8.05 13.00
N PRO A 126 -9.22 9.06 13.33
CA PRO A 126 -9.37 10.24 12.50
C PRO A 126 -8.18 11.19 12.67
N ASN A 127 -7.83 11.92 11.61
CA ASN A 127 -6.74 12.90 11.67
C ASN A 127 -6.99 13.98 12.75
N ALA A 128 -8.25 14.35 13.01
CA ALA A 128 -8.63 15.30 14.06
C ALA A 128 -8.14 14.87 15.46
N TRP A 129 -8.17 13.57 15.77
CA TRP A 129 -7.68 13.06 17.05
C TRP A 129 -6.16 13.22 17.16
N LEU A 130 -5.43 12.94 16.07
CA LEU A 130 -3.97 13.14 16.03
C LEU A 130 -3.60 14.62 16.13
N LEU A 131 -4.39 15.51 15.49
CA LEU A 131 -4.22 16.96 15.57
C LEU A 131 -4.49 17.52 16.97
N SER A 132 -5.26 16.83 17.82
CA SER A 132 -5.46 17.23 19.22
C SER A 132 -4.25 16.94 20.12
N LEU A 133 -3.32 16.08 19.68
CA LEU A 133 -2.14 15.71 20.45
C LEU A 133 -1.01 16.76 20.31
N PRO A 134 -0.16 16.93 21.34
CA PRO A 134 1.05 17.72 21.24
C PRO A 134 2.04 17.11 20.24
N LEU A 135 2.90 17.94 19.64
CA LEU A 135 3.73 17.58 18.50
C LEU A 135 4.53 16.25 18.65
N PRO A 136 5.21 15.98 19.79
CA PRO A 136 5.96 14.73 19.93
C PRO A 136 5.05 13.50 19.95
N LEU A 137 3.92 13.56 20.67
CA LEU A 137 2.96 12.46 20.75
C LEU A 137 2.24 12.25 19.42
N ARG A 138 1.90 13.34 18.72
CA ARG A 138 1.32 13.30 17.37
C ARG A 138 2.24 12.58 16.40
N ALA A 139 3.54 12.91 16.41
CA ALA A 139 4.54 12.28 15.56
C ALA A 139 4.62 10.77 15.80
N VAL A 140 4.77 10.36 17.08
CA VAL A 140 4.84 8.94 17.43
C VAL A 140 3.56 8.21 17.04
N ALA A 141 2.38 8.73 17.38
CA ALA A 141 1.11 8.11 17.06
C ALA A 141 0.87 8.00 15.54
N ALA A 142 1.15 9.06 14.78
CA ALA A 142 1.01 9.06 13.32
C ALA A 142 1.96 8.04 12.68
N VAL A 143 3.22 7.98 13.14
CA VAL A 143 4.19 6.99 12.67
C VAL A 143 3.73 5.57 13.02
N THR A 144 3.30 5.31 14.25
CA THR A 144 2.83 3.96 14.61
C THR A 144 1.63 3.54 13.76
N VAL A 145 0.61 4.41 13.61
CA VAL A 145 -0.60 4.08 12.86
C VAL A 145 -0.33 3.88 11.37
N ALA A 146 0.49 4.71 10.74
CA ALA A 146 0.78 4.62 9.31
C ALA A 146 1.77 3.48 8.99
N PHE A 147 2.81 3.31 9.80
CA PHE A 147 3.90 2.41 9.49
C PHE A 147 3.68 0.98 9.97
N LEU A 148 2.77 0.73 10.92
CA LEU A 148 2.43 -0.62 11.36
C LEU A 148 1.93 -1.52 10.20
N PRO A 149 0.90 -1.13 9.42
CA PRO A 149 0.46 -1.96 8.29
C PRO A 149 1.53 -2.04 7.19
N ILE A 150 2.29 -0.97 6.94
CA ILE A 150 3.43 -0.97 6.00
C ILE A 150 4.47 -2.03 6.40
N PHE A 151 4.86 -2.06 7.68
CA PHE A 151 5.83 -3.02 8.21
C PHE A 151 5.29 -4.45 8.12
N ALA A 152 4.04 -4.68 8.53
CA ALA A 152 3.40 -6.00 8.45
C ALA A 152 3.28 -6.51 7.00
N ALA A 153 2.88 -5.65 6.06
CA ALA A 153 2.81 -5.96 4.63
C ALA A 153 4.18 -6.36 4.07
N ASN A 154 5.25 -5.68 4.49
CA ASN A 154 6.60 -6.00 4.04
C ASN A 154 7.15 -7.31 4.61
N ILE A 155 6.76 -7.70 5.84
CA ILE A 155 7.06 -9.04 6.35
C ILE A 155 6.33 -10.10 5.51
N VAL A 156 5.04 -9.88 5.22
CA VAL A 156 4.24 -10.80 4.37
C VAL A 156 4.90 -10.95 3.00
N PHE A 157 5.25 -9.83 2.37
CA PHE A 157 5.94 -9.80 1.08
C PHE A 157 7.29 -10.53 1.16
N ALA A 158 8.16 -10.20 2.12
CA ALA A 158 9.49 -10.80 2.24
C ALA A 158 9.42 -12.33 2.41
N LYS A 159 8.50 -12.82 3.24
CA LYS A 159 8.28 -14.27 3.42
C LYS A 159 7.76 -14.93 2.16
N ARG A 160 6.80 -14.30 1.47
CA ARG A 160 6.21 -14.86 0.26
C ARG A 160 7.22 -14.86 -0.89
N PHE A 161 7.97 -13.78 -1.04
CA PHE A 161 9.00 -13.59 -2.06
C PHE A 161 10.15 -14.59 -1.89
N ALA A 162 10.60 -14.85 -0.66
CA ALA A 162 11.62 -15.85 -0.37
C ALA A 162 11.20 -17.29 -0.71
N ASP A 163 9.89 -17.57 -0.79
CA ASP A 163 9.32 -18.88 -1.15
C ASP A 163 8.95 -18.94 -2.66
N THR A 164 9.47 -18.02 -3.48
CA THR A 164 9.26 -18.04 -4.95
C THR A 164 10.39 -18.76 -5.67
N ALA A 165 10.04 -19.48 -6.74
CA ALA A 165 11.02 -20.16 -7.60
C ALA A 165 11.67 -19.21 -8.62
N ASP A 166 10.95 -18.17 -9.05
CA ASP A 166 11.43 -17.14 -9.99
C ASP A 166 11.31 -15.76 -9.35
N ALA A 167 12.42 -15.29 -8.78
CA ALA A 167 12.51 -13.98 -8.11
C ALA A 167 12.28 -12.82 -9.09
N THR A 168 12.73 -12.94 -10.34
CA THR A 168 12.63 -11.87 -11.34
C THR A 168 11.18 -11.66 -11.77
N THR A 169 10.50 -12.74 -12.15
CA THR A 169 9.10 -12.66 -12.59
C THR A 169 8.17 -12.27 -11.45
N SER A 170 8.42 -12.78 -10.24
CA SER A 170 7.60 -12.47 -9.06
C SER A 170 7.77 -11.03 -8.58
N PHE A 171 9.00 -10.50 -8.61
CA PHE A 171 9.25 -9.07 -8.33
C PHE A 171 8.65 -8.18 -9.43
N GLY A 172 8.77 -8.58 -10.70
CA GLY A 172 8.14 -7.87 -11.82
C GLY A 172 6.62 -7.79 -11.69
N ALA A 173 5.97 -8.88 -11.25
CA ALA A 173 4.53 -8.89 -10.97
C ALA A 173 4.17 -7.91 -9.84
N ASN A 174 4.95 -7.87 -8.76
CA ASN A 174 4.77 -6.92 -7.67
C ASN A 174 4.93 -5.46 -8.12
N LEU A 175 5.97 -5.16 -8.92
CA LEU A 175 6.18 -3.82 -9.47
C LEU A 175 5.04 -3.39 -10.40
N LEU A 176 4.56 -4.27 -11.29
CA LEU A 176 3.38 -3.97 -12.10
C LEU A 176 2.14 -3.68 -11.24
N GLY A 177 1.96 -4.46 -10.16
CA GLY A 177 0.92 -4.21 -9.19
C GLY A 177 1.05 -2.82 -8.56
N ALA A 178 2.26 -2.44 -8.15
CA ALA A 178 2.54 -1.11 -7.61
C ALA A 178 2.15 0.02 -8.59
N MET A 179 2.45 -0.12 -9.89
CA MET A 179 2.02 0.87 -10.90
C MET A 179 0.50 1.00 -11.00
N VAL A 180 -0.21 -0.13 -10.93
CA VAL A 180 -1.68 -0.14 -10.89
C VAL A 180 -2.19 0.49 -9.60
N GLY A 181 -1.55 0.24 -8.46
CA GLY A 181 -1.86 0.86 -7.17
C GLY A 181 -1.73 2.39 -7.21
N GLY A 182 -0.64 2.91 -7.79
CA GLY A 182 -0.45 4.35 -7.97
C GLY A 182 -1.52 4.99 -8.87
N CYS A 183 -2.00 4.27 -9.88
CA CYS A 183 -3.13 4.76 -10.69
C CYS A 183 -4.46 4.70 -9.91
N LEU A 184 -4.65 3.64 -9.11
CA LEU A 184 -5.85 3.42 -8.31
C LEU A 184 -6.00 4.45 -7.17
N GLU A 185 -4.91 5.10 -6.76
CA GLU A 185 -4.93 6.21 -5.81
C GLU A 185 -5.93 7.31 -6.20
N TYR A 186 -6.07 7.59 -7.50
CA TYR A 186 -7.00 8.62 -8.00
C TYR A 186 -8.48 8.30 -7.71
N ALA A 187 -8.81 7.06 -7.37
CA ALA A 187 -10.13 6.73 -6.85
C ALA A 187 -10.46 7.50 -5.56
N ALA A 188 -9.46 7.97 -4.79
CA ALA A 188 -9.65 8.84 -3.63
C ALA A 188 -10.48 10.09 -3.95
N LEU A 189 -10.39 10.62 -5.17
CA LEU A 189 -11.19 11.77 -5.63
C LEU A 189 -12.70 11.50 -5.54
N ILE A 190 -13.11 10.23 -5.62
CA ILE A 190 -14.51 9.79 -5.53
C ILE A 190 -14.82 9.21 -4.16
N ILE A 191 -13.98 8.30 -3.64
CA ILE A 191 -14.32 7.51 -2.43
C ILE A 191 -13.63 7.99 -1.14
N GLY A 192 -12.74 8.98 -1.21
CA GLY A 192 -11.94 9.45 -0.07
C GLY A 192 -10.81 8.50 0.32
N TYR A 193 -9.94 8.94 1.23
CA TYR A 193 -8.77 8.15 1.68
C TYR A 193 -9.15 7.00 2.62
N LYS A 194 -10.21 7.14 3.41
CA LYS A 194 -10.83 6.05 4.18
C LYS A 194 -11.42 4.99 3.25
N GLY A 195 -12.02 5.39 2.12
CA GLY A 195 -12.46 4.46 1.09
C GLY A 195 -11.29 3.68 0.48
N LEU A 196 -10.17 4.35 0.21
CA LEU A 196 -8.95 3.68 -0.26
C LEU A 196 -8.40 2.66 0.74
N LEU A 197 -8.49 2.89 2.05
CA LEU A 197 -8.08 1.88 3.04
C LEU A 197 -8.93 0.61 2.94
N ILE A 198 -10.23 0.73 2.66
CA ILE A 198 -11.10 -0.42 2.43
C ILE A 198 -10.66 -1.16 1.16
N VAL A 199 -10.38 -0.43 0.07
CA VAL A 199 -9.86 -1.02 -1.17
C VAL A 199 -8.54 -1.75 -0.91
N ALA A 200 -7.61 -1.15 -0.18
CA ALA A 200 -6.34 -1.80 0.18
C ALA A 200 -6.56 -3.05 1.04
N ALA A 201 -7.48 -3.03 2.00
CA ALA A 201 -7.82 -4.20 2.79
C ALA A 201 -8.39 -5.34 1.92
N LEU A 202 -9.28 -5.02 0.98
CA LEU A 202 -9.83 -6.00 0.03
C LEU A 202 -8.74 -6.60 -0.87
N LEU A 203 -7.79 -5.78 -1.33
CA LEU A 203 -6.65 -6.25 -2.12
C LEU A 203 -5.74 -7.19 -1.31
N TYR A 204 -5.46 -6.88 -0.04
CA TYR A 204 -4.70 -7.77 0.83
C TYR A 204 -5.43 -9.06 1.14
N ILE A 205 -6.75 -9.02 1.34
CA ILE A 205 -7.57 -10.23 1.49
C ILE A 205 -7.53 -11.04 0.19
N GLY A 206 -7.62 -10.40 -0.97
CA GLY A 206 -7.44 -11.04 -2.27
C GLY A 206 -6.08 -11.73 -2.40
N ALA A 207 -5.00 -11.06 -1.98
CA ALA A 207 -3.67 -11.64 -1.94
C ALA A 207 -3.60 -12.87 -1.01
N LEU A 208 -4.24 -12.80 0.16
CA LEU A 208 -4.36 -13.91 1.11
C LEU A 208 -5.11 -15.11 0.52
N VAL A 209 -6.19 -14.87 -0.24
CA VAL A 209 -6.97 -15.92 -0.88
C VAL A 209 -6.20 -16.59 -2.02
N LEU A 210 -5.39 -15.81 -2.75
CA LEU A 210 -4.56 -16.29 -3.85
C LEU A 210 -3.24 -16.93 -3.40
N LEU A 211 -2.94 -16.96 -2.09
CA LEU A 211 -1.73 -17.57 -1.60
C LEU A 211 -1.68 -19.06 -2.00
N PRO A 212 -0.55 -19.53 -2.56
CA PRO A 212 -0.40 -20.94 -2.87
C PRO A 212 -0.53 -21.76 -1.59
N ARG A 213 -1.53 -22.65 -1.55
CA ARG A 213 -1.63 -23.62 -0.45
C ARG A 213 -0.43 -24.55 -0.55
N LYS A 214 0.46 -24.53 0.45
CA LYS A 214 1.44 -25.60 0.59
C LYS A 214 0.65 -26.90 0.71
N LYS A 215 0.80 -27.81 -0.26
CA LYS A 215 0.36 -29.19 -0.08
C LYS A 215 1.06 -29.67 1.18
N ALA A 216 0.31 -29.91 2.25
CA ALA A 216 0.85 -30.59 3.41
C ALA A 216 1.51 -31.86 2.87
N ALA A 217 2.83 -31.96 3.02
CA ALA A 217 3.54 -33.18 2.72
C ALA A 217 2.93 -34.22 3.66
N LEU A 218 2.09 -35.10 3.13
CA LEU A 218 1.73 -36.36 3.76
C LEU A 218 3.03 -37.16 3.84
N VAL A 219 3.66 -37.14 5.02
CA VAL A 219 4.69 -38.08 5.44
C VAL A 219 4.16 -38.73 6.70
#